data_AF-A0AAU3HMW0-F1
#
_entry.id   AF-A0AAU3HMW0-F1
#
_cell.length_a   1.000
_cell.length_b   1.000
_cell.length_c   1.000
_cell.angle_alpha   90.00
_cell.angle_beta   90.00
_cell.angle_gamma   90.00
#
_symmetry.space_group_name_H-M   'P 1'
#
loop_
_entity.id
_entity.type
_entity.pdbx_description
1 polymer ?
#
loop_
_entity_poly.entity_id
_entity_poly.type
_entity_poly.pdbx_seq_one_letter_code
_entity_poly.pdbx_strand_id
1 'polypeptide(L)' 'MARTSLDLDDMVEHRTLLKDEQGLVSGKRGATRLGFAVLLKFYTQYGRFPGGRFELPGEAVEFVARQVQVFASELDA' A
#
# COMPACT_ATOMS: atom_id res chain seq x y z
N MET A 1 -25.11 5.23 6.58
CA MET A 1 -23.81 5.93 6.64
C MET A 1 -23.03 5.55 5.40
N ALA A 2 -22.86 6.49 4.47
CA ALA A 2 -22.22 6.25 3.19
C ALA A 2 -20.73 6.00 3.41
N ARG A 3 -20.27 4.86 2.91
CA ARG A 3 -18.95 4.27 3.11
C ARG A 3 -18.08 4.68 1.91
N THR A 4 -17.60 5.93 1.89
CA THR A 4 -16.94 6.48 0.69
C THR A 4 -15.87 7.54 0.99
N SER A 5 -14.89 7.14 1.77
CA SER A 5 -13.49 7.60 1.77
C SER A 5 -12.85 6.72 2.83
N LEU A 6 -11.76 6.02 2.56
CA LEU A 6 -10.92 5.56 3.67
C LEU A 6 -10.67 6.81 4.53
N ASP A 7 -11.06 6.75 5.80
CA ASP A 7 -10.88 7.89 6.70
C ASP A 7 -9.38 8.21 6.73
N LEU A 8 -9.02 9.48 6.69
CA LEU A 8 -7.61 9.87 6.62
C LEU A 8 -6.83 9.24 7.79
N ASP A 9 -7.48 9.06 8.94
CA ASP A 9 -6.94 8.40 10.12
C ASP A 9 -6.64 6.91 9.86
N ASP A 10 -7.57 6.17 9.23
CA ASP A 10 -7.37 4.78 8.79
C ASP A 10 -6.18 4.64 7.81
N MET A 11 -6.02 5.62 6.91
CA MET A 11 -4.89 5.64 5.96
C MET A 11 -3.57 5.89 6.70
N VAL A 12 -3.56 6.85 7.62
CA VAL A 12 -2.35 7.17 8.40
C VAL A 12 -1.96 6.00 9.29
N GLU A 13 -2.91 5.36 9.97
CA GLU A 13 -2.64 4.25 10.89
C GLU A 13 -2.18 3.00 10.13
N HIS A 14 -2.88 2.60 9.07
CA HIS A 14 -2.68 1.30 8.45
C HIS A 14 -1.90 1.31 7.13
N ARG A 15 -1.62 2.49 6.55
CA ARG A 15 -0.95 2.61 5.25
C ARG A 15 0.35 3.40 5.29
N THR A 16 0.75 3.96 6.43
CA THR A 16 2.05 4.67 6.59
C THR A 16 3.19 3.70 6.83
N LEU A 17 4.19 3.66 5.94
CA LEU A 17 5.42 2.89 6.08
C LEU A 17 6.31 3.45 7.18
N LEU A 18 6.51 2.64 8.22
CA LEU A 18 7.45 2.88 9.30
C LEU A 18 8.89 2.73 8.81
N LYS A 19 9.85 3.28 9.56
CA LYS A 19 11.27 3.31 9.17
C LYS A 19 11.84 1.92 8.89
N ASP A 20 11.48 0.92 9.70
CA ASP A 20 11.95 -0.46 9.51
C ASP A 20 11.37 -1.10 8.24
N GLU A 21 10.12 -0.80 7.91
CA GLU A 21 9.46 -1.27 6.69
C GLU A 21 10.07 -0.63 5.43
N GLN A 22 10.49 0.64 5.52
CA GLN A 22 11.21 1.30 4.42
C GLN A 22 12.52 0.57 4.09
N GLY A 23 13.19 0.01 5.10
CA GLY A 23 14.36 -0.85 4.91
C GLY A 23 14.04 -2.09 4.06
N LEU A 24 12.91 -2.76 4.32
CA LEU A 24 12.45 -3.94 3.58
C LEU A 24 12.07 -3.63 2.12
N VAL A 25 11.63 -2.40 1.87
CA VAL A 25 11.22 -1.91 0.54
C VAL A 25 12.42 -1.40 -0.28
N SER A 26 13.47 -0.91 0.38
CA SER A 26 14.60 -0.20 -0.24
C SER A 26 15.33 -0.96 -1.35
N GLY A 27 15.45 -2.29 -1.23
CA GLY A 27 16.12 -3.15 -2.22
C GLY A 27 15.33 -3.38 -3.51
N LYS A 28 14.08 -2.91 -3.60
CA LYS A 28 13.17 -3.14 -4.73
C LYS A 28 13.06 -1.89 -5.61
N ARG A 29 12.62 -2.05 -6.86
CA ARG A 29 12.46 -0.95 -7.85
C ARG A 29 11.10 -1.04 -8.57
N GLY A 30 10.60 0.10 -9.05
CA GLY A 30 9.39 0.23 -9.87
C GLY A 30 8.18 -0.53 -9.30
N ALA A 31 7.44 -1.20 -10.17
CA ALA A 31 6.31 -2.08 -9.84
C ALA A 31 6.57 -3.04 -8.66
N THR A 32 7.75 -3.67 -8.59
CA THR A 32 8.08 -4.62 -7.52
C THR A 32 8.19 -3.96 -6.15
N ARG A 33 8.65 -2.69 -6.10
CA ARG A 33 8.72 -1.91 -4.87
C ARG A 33 7.32 -1.60 -4.35
N LEU A 34 6.46 -1.09 -5.23
CA LEU A 34 5.10 -0.73 -4.89
C LEU A 34 4.28 -1.96 -4.48
N GLY A 35 4.38 -3.05 -5.24
CA GLY A 35 3.64 -4.28 -4.94
C GLY A 35 4.03 -4.87 -3.60
N PHE A 36 5.32 -4.91 -3.29
CA PHE A 36 5.76 -5.37 -1.99
C PHE A 36 5.27 -4.46 -0.85
N ALA A 37 5.35 -3.14 -1.00
CA ALA A 37 4.88 -2.21 0.02
C ALA A 37 3.38 -2.33 0.30
N VAL A 38 2.56 -2.47 -0.75
CA VAL A 38 1.11 -2.66 -0.63
C VAL A 38 0.78 -4.00 0.03
N LEU A 39 1.45 -5.08 -0.38
CA LEU A 39 1.26 -6.40 0.24
C LEU A 39 1.69 -6.41 1.70
N LEU A 40 2.79 -5.75 2.04
CA LEU A 40 3.28 -5.62 3.41
C LEU A 40 2.23 -4.91 4.27
N LYS A 41 1.67 -3.79 3.82
CA LYS A 41 0.63 -3.06 4.56
C LYS A 41 -0.67 -3.84 4.70
N PHE A 42 -1.08 -4.53 3.64
CA PHE A 42 -2.25 -5.39 3.71
C PHE A 42 -2.04 -6.53 4.72
N TYR A 43 -0.88 -7.17 4.71
CA TYR A 43 -0.55 -8.25 5.63
C TYR A 43 -0.47 -7.78 7.08
N THR A 44 0.15 -6.65 7.35
CA THR A 44 0.22 -6.08 8.71
C THR A 44 -1.17 -5.77 9.27
N GLN A 45 -2.12 -5.33 8.44
CA GLN A 45 -3.47 -5.02 8.89
C GLN A 45 -4.36 -6.27 9.05
N TYR A 46 -4.34 -7.19 8.07
CA TYR A 46 -5.31 -8.28 7.98
C TYR A 46 -4.74 -9.67 8.32
N GLY A 47 -3.42 -9.79 8.52
CA GLY A 47 -2.74 -11.06 8.80
C GLY A 47 -2.76 -12.06 7.64
N ARG A 48 -3.12 -11.62 6.43
CA ARG A 48 -3.19 -12.43 5.20
C ARG A 48 -2.80 -11.61 3.97
N PHE A 49 -2.65 -12.27 2.83
CA PHE A 49 -2.52 -11.59 1.55
C PHE A 49 -3.89 -11.32 0.89
N PRO A 50 -3.99 -10.28 0.03
CA PRO A 50 -5.19 -10.03 -0.75
C PRO A 50 -5.41 -11.18 -1.75
N GLY A 51 -6.66 -11.60 -1.92
CA GLY A 51 -7.08 -12.60 -2.91
C GLY A 51 -7.16 -12.05 -4.33
N GLY A 52 -7.06 -10.73 -4.50
CA GLY A 52 -6.98 -10.10 -5.80
C GLY A 52 -6.96 -8.58 -5.71
N ARG A 53 -6.84 -7.93 -6.87
CA ARG A 53 -6.67 -6.48 -6.96
C ARG A 53 -7.88 -5.68 -6.48
N PHE A 54 -9.07 -6.27 -6.57
CA PHE A 54 -10.31 -5.68 -6.07
C PHE A 54 -10.31 -5.42 -4.55
N GLU A 55 -9.45 -6.09 -3.78
CA GLU A 55 -9.30 -5.85 -2.33
C GLU A 55 -8.34 -4.70 -2.00
N LEU A 56 -7.73 -4.07 -3.01
CA LEU A 56 -6.79 -2.97 -2.85
C LEU A 56 -7.42 -1.69 -3.40
N PRO A 57 -8.01 -0.84 -2.53
CA PRO A 57 -8.57 0.44 -2.95
C PRO A 57 -7.50 1.30 -3.62
N GLY A 58 -7.85 1.97 -4.73
CA GLY A 58 -6.92 2.82 -5.47
C GLY A 58 -6.29 3.91 -4.61
N GLU A 59 -7.07 4.52 -3.71
CA GLU A 59 -6.60 5.53 -2.75
C GLU A 59 -5.53 4.99 -1.79
N ALA A 60 -5.64 3.73 -1.35
CA ALA A 60 -4.65 3.09 -0.50
C ALA A 60 -3.36 2.80 -1.28
N VAL A 61 -3.48 2.36 -2.54
CA VAL A 61 -2.33 2.15 -3.43
C VAL A 61 -1.62 3.48 -3.69
N GLU A 62 -2.35 4.54 -4.02
CA GLU A 62 -1.78 5.88 -4.23
C GLU A 62 -1.04 6.40 -3.00
N PHE A 63 -1.60 6.23 -1.81
CA PHE A 63 -0.97 6.66 -0.58
C PHE A 63 0.35 5.93 -0.31
N VAL A 64 0.41 4.62 -0.54
CA VAL A 64 1.64 3.83 -0.41
C VAL A 64 2.63 4.20 -1.53
N ALA A 65 2.14 4.42 -2.75
CA ALA A 65 2.94 4.80 -3.92
C ALA A 65 3.73 6.10 -3.71
N ARG A 66 3.09 7.11 -3.11
CA ARG A 66 3.75 8.38 -2.74
C ARG A 66 4.93 8.17 -1.78
N GLN A 67 4.80 7.25 -0.83
CA GLN A 67 5.83 6.98 0.17
C GLN A 67 7.04 6.24 -0.40
N VAL A 68 6.83 5.40 -1.43
CA VAL A 68 7.91 4.64 -2.07
C VAL A 68 8.46 5.30 -3.34
N GLN A 69 7.92 6.47 -3.69
CA GLN A 69 8.26 7.28 -4.88
C GLN A 69 8.10 6.50 -6.20
N VAL A 70 6.97 5.80 -6.35
CA VAL A 70 6.60 5.06 -7.57
C VAL A 70 5.21 5.51 -8.00
N PHE A 71 4.89 5.48 -9.30
CA PHE A 71 3.54 5.76 -9.77
C PHE A 71 2.59 4.61 -9.41
N ALA A 72 1.36 4.93 -8.97
CA ALA A 72 0.37 3.91 -8.63
C ALA A 72 0.06 2.96 -9.81
N SER A 73 0.09 3.49 -11.04
CA SER A 73 -0.12 2.75 -12.29
C SER A 73 0.93 1.67 -12.56
N GLU A 74 2.12 1.75 -11.95
CA GLU A 74 3.14 0.70 -12.06
C GLU A 74 2.67 -0.61 -11.46
N LEU A 75 1.66 -0.57 -10.61
CA LEU A 75 1.11 -1.76 -10.00
C LEU A 75 0.08 -2.47 -10.91
N ASP A 76 -0.36 -1.82 -11.98
CA ASP A 76 -1.31 -2.36 -12.96
C ASP A 76 -0.62 -2.82 -14.26
N ALA A 77 0.71 -2.66 -14.35
CA ALA A 77 1.58 -3.13 -15.43
C ALA A 77 1.96 -4.61 -15.26
#